data_AF-A0A2P5HMJ6-F1
#
_entry.id   AF-A0A2P5HMJ6-F1
#
_cell.length_a   1.000
_cell.length_b   1.000
_cell.length_c   1.000
_cell.angle_alpha   90.00
_cell.angle_beta   90.00
_cell.angle_gamma   90.00
#
_symmetry.space_group_name_H-M   'P 1'
#
loop_
_entity.id
_entity.type
_entity.pdbx_description
1 polymer ?
#
loop_
_entity_poly.entity_id
_entity_poly.type
_entity_poly.pdbx_seq_one_letter_code
_entity_poly.pdbx_strand_id
1 'polypeptide(L)'
;MIPKILSVFILLSAVMGLSPYQLPRDASAFQQRNLDTINNIYNLTTYPNNLVFLQGGVDAIPAGLFADDVVGRVTPLGDFSGIEDTVEYFFALTPDSSPPTYATWTNATITHFVSECPEVAATVVYGKATGVNASFEATYQKHVSTMKQIAFWRFDDDGAVLKYDAWVPTLQQWWNTTHDVPHYPVNEALVRQQLCQTTQAKCIGANEQWDSAEECVTALSQKPMGTFDNLWSDNIWCRALHVRLTPIRPDVHCDHVGLGGGGKCVDVPYNDAYFDDESVFGEPSGETFVCPGIDVTFV
;
A
#
# COMPACT_ATOMS: atom_id res chain seq x y z
N MET A 1 -10.18 67.17 -5.35
CA MET A 1 -8.87 66.50 -5.18
C MET A 1 -9.00 65.50 -4.05
N ILE A 2 -9.15 64.22 -4.36
CA ILE A 2 -9.18 63.10 -3.40
C ILE A 2 -8.17 62.09 -3.94
N PRO A 3 -7.17 61.64 -3.15
CA PRO A 3 -6.12 60.79 -3.69
C PRO A 3 -6.64 59.37 -3.91
N LYS A 4 -6.31 58.80 -5.06
CA LYS A 4 -6.54 57.39 -5.40
C LYS A 4 -5.66 56.51 -4.51
N ILE A 5 -6.27 55.75 -3.61
CA ILE A 5 -5.62 54.61 -2.96
C ILE A 5 -5.63 53.47 -3.97
N LEU A 6 -4.45 53.15 -4.50
CA LEU A 6 -4.24 52.00 -5.36
C LEU A 6 -4.14 50.76 -4.45
N SER A 7 -5.25 50.05 -4.29
CA SER A 7 -5.26 48.75 -3.61
C SER A 7 -4.54 47.72 -4.48
N VAL A 8 -3.28 47.44 -4.14
CA VAL A 8 -2.53 46.30 -4.65
C VAL A 8 -3.09 45.05 -3.96
N PHE A 9 -4.06 44.41 -4.58
CA PHE A 9 -4.43 43.03 -4.25
C PHE A 9 -3.39 42.10 -4.90
N ILE A 10 -2.35 41.74 -4.15
CA ILE A 10 -1.56 40.56 -4.46
C ILE A 10 -2.46 39.36 -4.15
N LEU A 11 -3.00 38.74 -5.20
CA LEU A 11 -3.52 37.38 -5.13
C LEU A 11 -2.33 36.45 -4.87
N LEU A 12 -2.00 36.23 -3.59
CA LEU A 12 -1.26 35.05 -3.18
C LEU A 12 -2.24 33.88 -3.22
N SER A 13 -2.48 33.32 -4.41
CA SER A 13 -2.99 31.96 -4.52
C SER A 13 -1.86 31.02 -4.13
N ALA A 14 -1.62 30.89 -2.81
CA ALA A 14 -0.83 29.82 -2.28
C ALA A 14 -1.60 28.53 -2.56
N VAL A 15 -1.22 27.84 -3.64
CA VAL A 15 -1.46 26.41 -3.74
C VAL A 15 -0.73 25.82 -2.54
N MET A 16 -1.45 25.55 -1.45
CA MET A 16 -0.93 24.87 -0.26
C MET A 16 -0.65 23.41 -0.63
N GLY A 17 0.31 23.20 -1.53
CA GLY A 17 0.96 21.91 -1.69
C GLY A 17 1.85 21.68 -0.48
N LEU A 18 1.84 20.46 0.06
CA LEU A 18 2.84 20.07 1.03
C LEU A 18 4.20 20.10 0.32
N SER A 19 5.14 20.88 0.84
CA SER A 19 6.52 20.83 0.38
C SER A 19 7.13 19.47 0.76
N PRO A 20 8.06 18.93 -0.04
CA PRO A 20 8.82 17.76 0.35
C PRO A 20 9.46 17.96 1.73
N TYR A 21 9.54 16.89 2.52
CA TYR A 21 10.30 16.95 3.78
C TYR A 21 11.75 17.33 3.50
N GLN A 22 12.27 18.29 4.26
CA GLN A 22 13.65 18.73 4.18
C GLN A 22 14.34 18.40 5.49
N LEU A 23 15.46 17.69 5.40
CA LEU A 23 16.32 17.44 6.53
C LEU A 23 16.93 18.74 7.08
N PRO A 24 17.28 18.78 8.37
CA PRO A 24 18.13 19.82 8.93
C PRO A 24 19.44 19.97 8.14
N ARG A 25 20.04 21.17 8.15
CA ARG A 25 21.28 21.46 7.40
C ARG A 25 22.49 20.62 7.86
N ASP A 26 22.44 20.14 9.09
CA ASP A 26 23.45 19.33 9.77
C ASP A 26 23.14 17.84 9.74
N ALA A 27 22.16 17.41 8.94
CA ALA A 27 21.85 16.00 8.78
C ALA A 27 23.05 15.20 8.26
N SER A 28 23.18 13.97 8.77
CA SER A 28 24.24 13.05 8.39
C SER A 28 24.02 12.51 6.97
N ALA A 29 25.08 11.95 6.38
CA ALA A 29 24.99 11.30 5.08
C ALA A 29 24.00 10.12 5.06
N PHE A 30 23.93 9.34 6.15
CA PHE A 30 23.01 8.21 6.23
C PHE A 30 21.55 8.67 6.33
N GLN A 31 21.28 9.80 7.01
CA GLN A 31 19.93 10.37 7.08
C GLN A 31 19.43 10.76 5.69
N GLN A 32 20.29 11.42 4.89
CA GLN A 32 19.96 11.78 3.51
C GLN A 32 19.74 10.52 2.65
N ARG A 33 20.65 9.54 2.73
CA ARG A 33 20.53 8.26 2.00
C ARG A 33 19.21 7.54 2.29
N ASN A 34 18.86 7.39 3.57
CA ASN A 34 17.63 6.70 3.97
C ASN A 34 16.39 7.47 3.51
N LEU A 35 16.40 8.80 3.63
CA LEU A 35 15.32 9.65 3.12
C LEU A 35 15.15 9.54 1.60
N ASP A 36 16.26 9.54 0.84
CA ASP A 36 16.23 9.44 -0.62
C ASP A 36 15.70 8.08 -1.08
N THR A 37 16.12 7.00 -0.42
CA THR A 37 15.61 5.64 -0.68
C THR A 37 14.10 5.57 -0.48
N ILE A 38 13.61 6.04 0.67
CA ILE A 38 12.17 6.02 0.98
C ILE A 38 11.39 6.95 0.03
N ASN A 39 11.91 8.13 -0.31
CA ASN A 39 11.29 9.01 -1.30
C ASN A 39 11.17 8.33 -2.67
N ASN A 40 12.20 7.61 -3.10
CA ASN A 40 12.18 6.88 -4.38
C ASN A 40 11.13 5.76 -4.37
N ILE A 41 11.03 5.00 -3.28
CA ILE A 41 9.98 3.98 -3.09
C ILE A 41 8.60 4.63 -3.23
N TYR A 42 8.30 5.67 -2.44
CA TYR A 42 6.98 6.32 -2.50
C TYR A 42 6.71 7.05 -3.82
N ASN A 43 7.73 7.58 -4.48
CA ASN A 43 7.55 8.19 -5.80
C ASN A 43 7.05 7.16 -6.83
N LEU A 44 7.49 5.90 -6.74
CA LEU A 44 7.01 4.79 -7.58
C LEU A 44 5.58 4.35 -7.22
N THR A 45 5.05 4.72 -6.06
CA THR A 45 3.64 4.46 -5.71
C THR A 45 2.66 5.46 -6.32
N THR A 46 3.14 6.52 -6.96
CA THR A 46 2.29 7.58 -7.51
C THR A 46 2.07 7.43 -9.00
N TYR A 47 0.91 7.81 -9.49
CA TYR A 47 0.61 7.89 -10.92
C TYR A 47 1.37 9.04 -11.60
N PRO A 48 1.95 8.83 -12.79
CA PRO A 48 1.96 7.57 -13.57
C PRO A 48 3.16 6.65 -13.27
N ASN A 49 4.00 6.96 -12.29
CA ASN A 49 5.23 6.20 -12.01
C ASN A 49 4.94 4.73 -11.62
N ASN A 50 3.83 4.47 -10.93
CA ASN A 50 3.38 3.11 -10.57
C ASN A 50 3.09 2.22 -11.79
N LEU A 51 2.81 2.80 -12.95
CA LEU A 51 2.55 2.06 -14.18
C LEU A 51 3.80 1.30 -14.68
N VAL A 52 5.00 1.71 -14.28
CA VAL A 52 6.26 1.05 -14.66
C VAL A 52 6.29 -0.38 -14.14
N PHE A 53 5.91 -0.59 -12.87
CA PHE A 53 5.80 -1.92 -12.28
C PHE A 53 4.72 -2.76 -12.97
N LEU A 54 3.54 -2.18 -13.19
CA LEU A 54 2.42 -2.90 -13.83
C LEU A 54 2.74 -3.40 -15.25
N GLN A 55 3.75 -2.84 -15.91
CA GLN A 55 4.17 -3.22 -17.26
C GLN A 55 5.38 -4.14 -17.29
N GLY A 56 6.33 -3.97 -16.36
CA GLY A 56 7.61 -4.67 -16.39
C GLY A 56 7.93 -5.52 -15.16
N GLY A 57 7.01 -5.63 -14.19
CA GLY A 57 7.21 -6.41 -12.97
C GLY A 57 8.40 -5.91 -12.14
N VAL A 58 9.03 -6.82 -11.38
CA VAL A 58 10.18 -6.50 -10.52
C VAL A 58 11.36 -5.93 -11.30
N ASP A 59 11.58 -6.37 -12.54
CA ASP A 59 12.69 -5.92 -13.39
C ASP A 59 12.60 -4.42 -13.74
N ALA A 60 11.41 -3.83 -13.59
CA ALA A 60 11.18 -2.42 -13.85
C ALA A 60 11.52 -1.52 -12.65
N ILE A 61 11.80 -2.11 -11.47
CA ILE A 61 12.11 -1.39 -10.24
C ILE A 61 13.60 -1.06 -10.20
N PRO A 62 13.98 0.21 -9.91
CA PRO A 62 15.38 0.58 -9.73
C PRO A 62 16.06 -0.27 -8.66
N ALA A 63 17.25 -0.78 -8.98
CA ALA A 63 18.07 -1.52 -8.02
C ALA A 63 18.46 -0.65 -6.81
N GLY A 64 18.64 -1.30 -5.65
CA GLY A 64 19.07 -0.65 -4.42
C GLY A 64 17.96 0.02 -3.61
N LEU A 65 16.68 -0.14 -4.00
CA LEU A 65 15.55 0.30 -3.16
C LEU A 65 15.22 -0.74 -2.07
N PHE A 66 15.22 -2.01 -2.44
CA PHE A 66 14.98 -3.15 -1.55
C PHE A 66 16.08 -4.18 -1.75
N ALA A 67 16.42 -4.91 -0.69
CA ALA A 67 17.26 -6.11 -0.78
C ALA A 67 16.48 -7.26 -1.44
N ASP A 68 17.18 -8.23 -2.05
CA ASP A 68 16.54 -9.37 -2.72
C ASP A 68 15.73 -10.24 -1.73
N ASP A 69 16.24 -10.37 -0.50
CA ASP A 69 15.65 -11.12 0.61
C ASP A 69 14.86 -10.23 1.57
N VAL A 70 14.38 -9.07 1.11
CA VAL A 70 13.55 -8.16 1.91
C VAL A 70 12.37 -8.90 2.53
N VAL A 71 12.10 -8.63 3.80
CA VAL A 71 10.91 -9.11 4.49
C VAL A 71 10.13 -7.93 5.05
N GLY A 72 8.81 -8.04 5.12
CA GLY A 72 8.04 -6.95 5.69
C GLY A 72 6.62 -7.29 6.05
N ARG A 73 6.05 -6.41 6.87
CA ARG A 73 4.66 -6.42 7.27
C ARG A 73 4.01 -5.14 6.78
N VAL A 74 2.81 -5.24 6.21
CA VAL A 74 1.93 -4.09 5.99
C VAL A 74 0.62 -4.37 6.70
N THR A 75 0.36 -3.71 7.82
CA THR A 75 -0.94 -3.76 8.48
C THR A 75 -1.92 -2.85 7.74
N PRO A 76 -3.09 -3.35 7.27
CA PRO A 76 -3.73 -4.64 7.58
C PRO A 76 -3.71 -5.71 6.46
N LEU A 77 -2.75 -5.65 5.55
CA LEU A 77 -2.65 -6.52 4.37
C LEU A 77 -1.91 -7.84 4.62
N GLY A 78 -0.91 -7.84 5.49
CA GLY A 78 -0.17 -9.02 5.92
C GLY A 78 1.33 -8.97 5.72
N ASP A 79 1.95 -10.15 5.66
CA ASP A 79 3.41 -10.31 5.60
C ASP A 79 3.89 -10.68 4.19
N PHE A 80 5.11 -10.23 3.88
CA PHE A 80 5.75 -10.29 2.57
C PHE A 80 7.18 -10.79 2.71
N SER A 81 7.59 -11.67 1.80
CA SER A 81 8.93 -12.24 1.79
C SER A 81 9.50 -12.25 0.38
N GLY A 82 10.70 -11.71 0.26
CA GLY A 82 11.39 -11.52 -1.00
C GLY A 82 10.91 -10.30 -1.78
N ILE A 83 11.76 -9.86 -2.70
CA ILE A 83 11.55 -8.64 -3.46
C ILE A 83 10.24 -8.64 -4.26
N GLU A 84 9.87 -9.76 -4.90
CA GLU A 84 8.67 -9.90 -5.73
C GLU A 84 7.39 -9.58 -4.96
N ASP A 85 7.23 -10.19 -3.77
CA ASP A 85 6.06 -9.96 -2.92
C ASP A 85 6.04 -8.50 -2.41
N THR A 86 7.20 -7.96 -2.02
CA THR A 86 7.29 -6.57 -1.53
C THR A 86 6.93 -5.56 -2.61
N VAL A 87 7.53 -5.64 -3.80
CA VAL A 87 7.32 -4.62 -4.85
C VAL A 87 5.90 -4.68 -5.41
N GLU A 88 5.31 -5.87 -5.50
CA GLU A 88 3.94 -6.03 -5.96
C GLU A 88 2.95 -5.33 -5.02
N TYR A 89 3.09 -5.51 -3.72
CA TYR A 89 2.16 -4.90 -2.76
C TYR A 89 2.38 -3.40 -2.61
N PHE A 90 3.62 -2.90 -2.70
CA PHE A 90 3.86 -1.46 -2.68
C PHE A 90 3.36 -0.77 -3.96
N PHE A 91 3.52 -1.38 -5.13
CA PHE A 91 3.28 -0.69 -6.40
C PHE A 91 1.96 -1.08 -7.09
N ALA A 92 1.56 -2.35 -7.05
CA ALA A 92 0.33 -2.81 -7.73
C ALA A 92 -0.96 -2.55 -6.94
N LEU A 93 -0.88 -2.46 -5.61
CA LEU A 93 -2.04 -2.15 -4.75
C LEU A 93 -2.28 -0.66 -4.55
N THR A 94 -1.49 0.17 -5.22
CA THR A 94 -1.83 1.58 -5.37
C THR A 94 -3.20 1.70 -6.05
N PRO A 95 -4.07 2.63 -5.61
CA PRO A 95 -5.40 2.75 -6.21
C PRO A 95 -5.30 2.98 -7.71
N ASP A 96 -5.99 2.15 -8.50
CA ASP A 96 -6.02 2.27 -9.94
C ASP A 96 -7.02 3.34 -10.37
N SER A 97 -6.68 4.01 -11.48
CA SER A 97 -7.59 4.91 -12.16
C SER A 97 -8.69 4.08 -12.85
N SER A 98 -9.74 3.72 -12.11
CA SER A 98 -10.91 3.01 -12.66
C SER A 98 -12.24 3.63 -12.21
N PRO A 99 -13.32 3.46 -13.00
CA PRO A 99 -14.64 3.92 -12.60
C PRO A 99 -15.07 3.34 -11.24
N PRO A 100 -15.86 4.08 -10.43
CA PRO A 100 -16.51 5.35 -10.77
C PRO A 100 -15.68 6.59 -10.43
N THR A 101 -14.70 6.50 -9.54
CA THR A 101 -14.00 7.69 -8.99
C THR A 101 -12.68 7.99 -9.67
N TYR A 102 -12.11 7.02 -10.38
CA TYR A 102 -10.79 7.11 -11.02
C TYR A 102 -9.72 7.60 -10.04
N ALA A 103 -9.89 7.31 -8.75
CA ALA A 103 -9.04 7.82 -7.69
C ALA A 103 -7.72 7.06 -7.66
N THR A 104 -6.62 7.76 -7.93
CA THR A 104 -5.26 7.23 -7.80
C THR A 104 -4.38 8.17 -6.99
N TRP A 105 -3.29 7.65 -6.44
CA TRP A 105 -2.31 8.48 -5.75
C TRP A 105 -1.52 9.29 -6.76
N THR A 106 -1.60 10.61 -6.73
CA THR A 106 -0.80 11.48 -7.62
C THR A 106 0.35 12.15 -6.89
N ASN A 107 0.42 11.96 -5.57
CA ASN A 107 1.50 12.45 -4.75
C ASN A 107 1.57 11.61 -3.47
N ALA A 108 2.78 11.28 -3.05
CA ALA A 108 3.08 10.70 -1.76
C ALA A 108 4.16 11.58 -1.12
N THR A 109 3.81 12.26 -0.03
CA THR A 109 4.72 13.19 0.65
C THR A 109 5.07 12.63 2.02
N ILE A 110 6.36 12.42 2.25
CA ILE A 110 6.88 12.21 3.60
C ILE A 110 6.67 13.52 4.37
N THR A 111 5.91 13.44 5.46
CA THR A 111 5.61 14.60 6.32
C THR A 111 6.44 14.59 7.60
N HIS A 112 6.83 13.40 8.04
CA HIS A 112 7.71 13.19 9.18
C HIS A 112 8.70 12.10 8.80
N PHE A 113 9.96 12.32 9.14
CA PHE A 113 11.07 11.41 8.92
C PHE A 113 12.00 11.50 10.13
N VAL A 114 12.47 10.36 10.60
CA VAL A 114 13.54 10.25 11.58
C VAL A 114 14.42 9.07 11.20
N SER A 115 15.73 9.22 11.34
CA SER A 115 16.70 8.14 11.22
C SER A 115 17.82 8.46 12.21
N GLU A 116 17.85 7.69 13.30
CA GLU A 116 18.76 7.92 14.42
C GLU A 116 20.12 7.24 14.20
N CYS A 117 20.13 6.14 13.44
CA CYS A 117 21.30 5.38 13.03
C CYS A 117 21.19 5.03 11.54
N PRO A 118 22.30 4.59 10.90
CA PRO A 118 22.29 4.19 9.49
C PRO A 118 21.24 3.12 9.16
N GLU A 119 21.01 2.19 10.08
CA GLU A 119 20.24 0.97 9.84
C GLU A 119 18.74 1.20 9.97
N VAL A 120 18.27 2.25 10.66
CA VAL A 120 16.84 2.41 10.99
C VAL A 120 16.31 3.79 10.61
N ALA A 121 15.10 3.82 10.07
CA ALA A 121 14.31 5.03 9.93
C ALA A 121 12.83 4.80 10.24
N ALA A 122 12.11 5.87 10.53
CA ALA A 122 10.65 5.86 10.62
C ALA A 122 10.06 7.05 9.85
N THR A 123 8.88 6.84 9.26
CA THR A 123 8.20 7.83 8.43
C THR A 123 6.71 7.93 8.67
N VAL A 124 6.17 9.13 8.46
CA VAL A 124 4.74 9.35 8.21
C VAL A 124 4.56 9.90 6.81
N VAL A 125 3.84 9.19 5.95
CA VAL A 125 3.59 9.56 4.55
C VAL A 125 2.13 9.87 4.32
N TYR A 126 1.87 10.97 3.62
CA TYR A 126 0.54 11.35 3.14
C TYR A 126 0.44 11.08 1.64
N GLY A 127 -0.37 10.08 1.29
CA GLY A 127 -0.74 9.73 -0.08
C GLY A 127 -1.98 10.52 -0.51
N LYS A 128 -1.80 11.53 -1.36
CA LYS A 128 -2.89 12.34 -1.90
C LYS A 128 -3.54 11.60 -3.07
N ALA A 129 -4.82 11.27 -2.93
CA ALA A 129 -5.63 10.69 -3.99
C ALA A 129 -6.38 11.77 -4.78
N THR A 130 -6.26 11.73 -6.10
CA THR A 130 -7.05 12.59 -7.02
C THR A 130 -7.67 11.75 -8.12
N GLY A 131 -8.76 12.22 -8.69
CA GLY A 131 -9.31 11.60 -9.89
C GLY A 131 -8.35 11.78 -11.07
N VAL A 132 -8.05 10.73 -11.80
CA VAL A 132 -7.23 10.81 -13.02
C VAL A 132 -7.94 9.99 -14.08
N ASN A 133 -8.44 10.55 -15.16
CA ASN A 133 -8.98 9.76 -16.26
C ASN A 133 -7.98 9.71 -17.42
N ALA A 134 -7.35 8.56 -17.65
CA ALA A 134 -6.33 8.40 -18.69
C ALA A 134 -6.86 8.63 -20.12
N SER A 135 -8.18 8.49 -20.35
CA SER A 135 -8.81 8.72 -21.65
C SER A 135 -9.10 10.19 -21.94
N PHE A 136 -8.96 11.07 -20.95
CA PHE A 136 -9.17 12.51 -21.12
C PHE A 136 -8.05 13.26 -20.39
N GLU A 137 -7.04 13.71 -21.13
CA GLU A 137 -5.85 14.44 -20.63
C GLU A 137 -6.15 15.62 -19.69
N ALA A 138 -7.39 16.13 -19.67
CA ALA A 138 -7.82 17.28 -18.87
C ALA A 138 -8.77 16.97 -17.69
N THR A 139 -9.17 15.72 -17.41
CA THR A 139 -10.31 15.46 -16.50
C THR A 139 -9.96 14.49 -15.39
N TYR A 140 -9.58 15.04 -14.23
CA TYR A 140 -10.33 14.98 -12.95
C TYR A 140 -9.43 15.30 -11.73
N GLN A 141 -8.50 16.27 -11.80
CA GLN A 141 -7.59 16.67 -10.69
C GLN A 141 -8.28 17.19 -9.41
N LYS A 142 -9.58 16.94 -9.24
CA LYS A 142 -10.28 17.10 -7.99
C LYS A 142 -9.62 16.18 -6.95
N HIS A 143 -9.16 16.80 -5.87
CA HIS A 143 -8.78 16.07 -4.66
C HIS A 143 -9.96 15.21 -4.20
N VAL A 144 -9.70 13.93 -3.98
CA VAL A 144 -10.69 12.98 -3.46
C VAL A 144 -10.49 12.83 -1.96
N SER A 145 -9.29 12.42 -1.55
CA SER A 145 -8.94 12.20 -0.15
C SER A 145 -7.42 12.16 0.02
N THR A 146 -6.97 12.04 1.26
CA THR A 146 -5.57 11.81 1.62
C THR A 146 -5.50 10.62 2.57
N MET A 147 -4.67 9.63 2.23
CA MET A 147 -4.39 8.47 3.07
C MET A 147 -3.10 8.72 3.86
N LYS A 148 -3.02 8.15 5.06
CA LYS A 148 -1.82 8.16 5.89
C LYS A 148 -1.21 6.76 5.89
N GLN A 149 0.10 6.67 5.80
CA GLN A 149 0.86 5.47 6.14
C GLN A 149 1.95 5.86 7.14
N ILE A 150 2.18 5.00 8.12
CA ILE A 150 3.28 5.07 9.08
C ILE A 150 4.17 3.86 8.79
N ALA A 151 5.48 4.02 8.77
CA ALA A 151 6.35 2.88 8.51
C ALA A 151 7.66 2.98 9.28
N PHE A 152 8.15 1.83 9.72
CA PHE A 152 9.49 1.60 10.22
C PHE A 152 10.29 0.85 9.16
N TRP A 153 11.55 1.22 9.00
CA TRP A 153 12.42 0.75 7.94
C TRP A 153 13.72 0.30 8.56
N ARG A 154 14.23 -0.85 8.10
CA ARG A 154 15.59 -1.32 8.36
C ARG A 154 16.34 -1.42 7.04
N PHE A 155 17.55 -0.88 6.99
CA PHE A 155 18.39 -0.84 5.80
C PHE A 155 19.61 -1.75 5.94
N ASP A 156 20.11 -2.22 4.81
CA ASP A 156 21.46 -2.78 4.72
C ASP A 156 22.54 -1.68 4.67
N ASP A 157 23.80 -2.10 4.54
CA ASP A 157 24.96 -1.20 4.51
C ASP A 157 24.94 -0.27 3.28
N ASP A 158 24.37 -0.73 2.17
CA ASP A 158 24.25 0.03 0.91
C ASP A 158 23.05 0.99 0.92
N GLY A 159 22.15 0.85 1.87
CA GLY A 159 20.96 1.68 2.06
C GLY A 159 19.71 1.14 1.39
N ALA A 160 19.70 -0.10 0.89
CA ALA A 160 18.49 -0.75 0.44
C ALA A 160 17.67 -1.24 1.65
N VAL A 161 16.34 -1.25 1.51
CA VAL A 161 15.45 -1.71 2.58
C VAL A 161 15.56 -3.23 2.71
N LEU A 162 16.02 -3.69 3.88
CA LEU A 162 16.09 -5.10 4.27
C LEU A 162 14.80 -5.54 4.99
N LYS A 163 14.23 -4.67 5.83
CA LYS A 163 12.99 -4.96 6.56
C LYS A 163 12.10 -3.75 6.63
N TYR A 164 10.78 -3.96 6.66
CA TYR A 164 9.83 -2.88 6.94
C TYR A 164 8.61 -3.36 7.72
N ASP A 165 8.10 -2.49 8.58
CA ASP A 165 6.78 -2.64 9.19
C ASP A 165 5.98 -1.36 8.91
N ALA A 166 5.00 -1.48 8.03
CA ALA A 166 4.15 -0.38 7.61
C ALA A 166 2.71 -0.57 8.14
N TRP A 167 2.09 0.54 8.49
CA TRP A 167 0.71 0.58 8.95
C TRP A 167 -0.08 1.65 8.20
N VAL A 168 -1.22 1.23 7.65
CA VAL A 168 -2.21 2.11 7.04
C VAL A 168 -3.39 2.26 8.00
N PRO A 169 -3.39 3.25 8.90
CA PRO A 169 -4.48 3.43 9.84
C PRO A 169 -5.78 3.82 9.13
N THR A 170 -6.91 3.31 9.63
CA THR A 170 -8.28 3.69 9.19
C THR A 170 -8.55 3.46 7.70
N LEU A 171 -7.96 2.40 7.12
CA LEU A 171 -8.09 2.10 5.70
C LEU A 171 -9.56 1.88 5.30
N GLN A 172 -10.38 1.26 6.16
CA GLN A 172 -11.82 1.13 5.95
C GLN A 172 -12.54 2.48 5.84
N GLN A 173 -12.17 3.45 6.68
CA GLN A 173 -12.79 4.77 6.64
C GLN A 173 -12.40 5.51 5.35
N TRP A 174 -11.12 5.45 4.98
CA TRP A 174 -10.63 6.04 3.74
C TRP A 174 -11.28 5.41 2.50
N TRP A 175 -11.44 4.08 2.48
CA TRP A 175 -12.14 3.35 1.42
C TRP A 175 -13.58 3.87 1.25
N ASN A 176 -14.33 4.00 2.36
CA ASN A 176 -15.69 4.51 2.33
C ASN A 176 -15.74 5.94 1.76
N THR A 177 -14.82 6.82 2.14
CA THR A 177 -14.75 8.19 1.60
C THR A 177 -14.44 8.24 0.11
N THR A 178 -13.58 7.35 -0.39
CA THR A 178 -13.12 7.36 -1.78
C THR A 178 -14.07 6.67 -2.76
N HIS A 179 -14.96 5.81 -2.27
CA HIS A 179 -15.90 5.04 -3.09
C HIS A 179 -17.37 5.46 -2.92
N ASP A 180 -17.63 6.59 -2.23
CA ASP A 180 -18.97 7.13 -1.95
C ASP A 180 -19.95 6.10 -1.33
N VAL A 181 -19.39 5.11 -0.62
CA VAL A 181 -20.12 4.07 0.11
C VAL A 181 -21.05 4.62 1.22
N PRO A 182 -20.80 5.79 1.85
CA PRO A 182 -21.72 6.35 2.84
C PRO A 182 -23.14 6.59 2.33
N HIS A 183 -23.38 6.58 1.02
CA HIS A 183 -24.71 6.83 0.43
C HIS A 183 -25.32 5.60 -0.24
N TYR A 184 -24.57 4.51 -0.42
CA TYR A 184 -25.07 3.25 -0.97
C TYR A 184 -24.47 2.06 -0.22
N PRO A 185 -25.29 1.16 0.35
CA PRO A 185 -24.76 -0.05 0.95
C PRO A 185 -24.00 -0.85 -0.11
N VAL A 186 -22.82 -1.37 0.26
CA VAL A 186 -22.08 -2.31 -0.60
C VAL A 186 -23.02 -3.45 -0.94
N ASN A 187 -23.26 -3.67 -2.24
CA ASN A 187 -24.02 -4.83 -2.68
C ASN A 187 -23.11 -6.05 -2.60
N GLU A 188 -23.06 -6.67 -1.43
CA GLU A 188 -22.14 -7.78 -1.17
C GLU A 188 -22.36 -8.97 -2.12
N ALA A 189 -23.61 -9.21 -2.56
CA ALA A 189 -23.91 -10.26 -3.53
C ALA A 189 -23.26 -9.95 -4.89
N LEU A 190 -23.29 -8.69 -5.32
CA LEU A 190 -22.61 -8.25 -6.54
C LEU A 190 -21.08 -8.37 -6.40
N VAL A 191 -20.50 -8.03 -5.24
CA VAL A 191 -19.05 -8.19 -5.03
C VAL A 191 -18.64 -9.65 -5.13
N ARG A 192 -19.38 -10.57 -4.49
CA ARG A 192 -19.11 -12.01 -4.60
C ARG A 192 -19.26 -12.51 -6.03
N GLN A 193 -20.30 -12.07 -6.74
CA GLN A 193 -20.51 -12.43 -8.14
C GLN A 193 -19.34 -11.96 -9.03
N GLN A 194 -18.91 -10.71 -8.89
CA GLN A 194 -17.80 -10.15 -9.66
C GLN A 194 -16.47 -10.83 -9.34
N LEU A 195 -16.20 -11.09 -8.06
CA LEU A 195 -15.05 -11.87 -7.61
C LEU A 195 -15.03 -13.23 -8.32
N CYS A 196 -16.11 -14.01 -8.21
CA CYS A 196 -16.17 -15.35 -8.79
C CYS A 196 -16.08 -15.36 -10.33
N GLN A 197 -16.74 -14.40 -11.00
CA GLN A 197 -16.61 -14.26 -12.45
C GLN A 197 -15.17 -13.93 -12.87
N THR A 198 -14.51 -13.04 -12.12
CA THR A 198 -13.12 -12.66 -12.41
C THR A 198 -12.17 -13.82 -12.14
N THR A 199 -12.35 -14.53 -11.02
CA THR A 199 -11.57 -15.74 -10.70
C THR A 199 -11.69 -16.76 -11.83
N GLN A 200 -12.90 -17.09 -12.30
CA GLN A 200 -13.11 -18.03 -13.40
C GLN A 200 -12.47 -17.58 -14.72
N ALA A 201 -12.43 -16.27 -14.97
CA ALA A 201 -11.83 -15.72 -16.18
C ALA A 201 -10.29 -15.66 -16.14
N LYS A 202 -9.67 -15.66 -14.95
CA LYS A 202 -8.23 -15.41 -14.76
C LYS A 202 -7.47 -16.62 -14.23
N CYS A 203 -8.09 -17.39 -13.36
CA CYS A 203 -7.52 -18.57 -12.72
C CYS A 203 -7.96 -19.83 -13.47
N ILE A 204 -7.16 -20.22 -14.46
CA ILE A 204 -7.45 -21.30 -15.40
C ILE A 204 -6.34 -22.37 -15.39
N GLY A 205 -6.66 -23.57 -15.86
CA GLY A 205 -5.68 -24.65 -15.98
C GLY A 205 -5.14 -25.08 -14.62
N ALA A 206 -3.82 -25.05 -14.43
CA ALA A 206 -3.21 -25.42 -13.14
C ALA A 206 -3.59 -24.48 -11.99
N ASN A 207 -4.07 -23.27 -12.30
CA ASN A 207 -4.45 -22.26 -11.31
C ASN A 207 -5.96 -22.24 -11.05
N GLU A 208 -6.75 -23.14 -11.64
CA GLU A 208 -8.20 -23.22 -11.45
C GLU A 208 -8.57 -23.46 -9.98
N GLN A 209 -9.54 -22.70 -9.46
CA GLN A 209 -9.90 -22.70 -8.03
C GLN A 209 -11.31 -23.21 -7.75
N TRP A 210 -12.17 -23.24 -8.76
CA TRP A 210 -13.60 -23.58 -8.66
C TRP A 210 -14.05 -24.23 -9.95
N ASP A 211 -14.97 -25.18 -9.87
CA ASP A 211 -15.55 -25.84 -11.05
C ASP A 211 -16.49 -24.91 -11.83
N SER A 212 -17.06 -23.89 -11.15
CA SER A 212 -17.92 -22.88 -11.77
C SER A 212 -18.02 -21.59 -10.95
N ALA A 213 -18.48 -20.51 -11.58
CA ALA A 213 -18.79 -19.25 -10.90
C ALA A 213 -19.91 -19.42 -9.86
N GLU A 214 -20.92 -20.25 -10.15
CA GLU A 214 -22.05 -20.52 -9.27
C GLU A 214 -21.64 -21.27 -8.00
N GLU A 215 -20.73 -22.25 -8.13
CA GLU A 215 -20.14 -22.95 -7.00
C GLU A 215 -19.34 -21.97 -6.11
N CYS A 216 -18.47 -21.16 -6.73
CA CYS A 216 -17.71 -20.12 -6.04
C CYS A 216 -18.63 -19.18 -5.26
N VAL A 217 -19.70 -18.66 -5.87
CA VAL A 217 -20.63 -17.75 -5.20
C VAL A 217 -21.33 -18.46 -4.04
N THR A 218 -21.73 -19.71 -4.22
CA THR A 218 -22.36 -20.52 -3.16
C THR A 218 -21.44 -20.69 -1.96
N ALA A 219 -20.18 -21.07 -2.21
CA ALA A 219 -19.19 -21.29 -1.17
C ALA A 219 -18.80 -19.98 -0.46
N LEU A 220 -18.52 -18.91 -1.22
CA LEU A 220 -18.12 -17.61 -0.68
C LEU A 220 -19.27 -16.85 -0.03
N SER A 221 -20.54 -17.21 -0.29
CA SER A 221 -21.68 -16.66 0.47
C SER A 221 -21.66 -17.07 1.95
N GLN A 222 -20.90 -18.11 2.32
CA GLN A 222 -20.71 -18.52 3.71
C GLN A 222 -19.54 -17.81 4.41
N LYS A 223 -18.76 -17.01 3.67
CA LYS A 223 -17.63 -16.25 4.22
C LYS A 223 -18.07 -14.84 4.63
N PRO A 224 -17.50 -14.29 5.72
CA PRO A 224 -17.77 -12.91 6.10
C PRO A 224 -17.28 -11.96 5.02
N MET A 225 -17.94 -10.80 4.88
CA MET A 225 -17.48 -9.77 3.95
C MET A 225 -16.08 -9.25 4.34
N GLY A 226 -15.83 -9.12 5.65
CA GLY A 226 -14.59 -8.55 6.19
C GLY A 226 -14.60 -7.03 6.18
N THR A 227 -13.45 -6.44 6.46
CA THR A 227 -13.22 -4.99 6.38
C THR A 227 -11.84 -4.74 5.76
N PHE A 228 -11.64 -3.52 5.26
CA PHE A 228 -10.33 -3.07 4.82
C PHE A 228 -9.33 -2.88 5.95
N ASP A 229 -9.75 -2.96 7.21
CA ASP A 229 -8.85 -2.94 8.37
C ASP A 229 -8.39 -4.36 8.76
N ASN A 230 -8.77 -5.39 7.98
CA ASN A 230 -8.37 -6.79 8.18
C ASN A 230 -8.34 -7.57 6.85
N LEU A 231 -7.37 -7.26 5.98
CA LEU A 231 -7.29 -7.75 4.58
C LEU A 231 -6.47 -9.04 4.40
N TRP A 232 -6.04 -9.67 5.47
CA TRP A 232 -5.35 -10.98 5.51
C TRP A 232 -6.16 -12.11 6.17
N SER A 233 -7.42 -11.85 6.55
CA SER A 233 -8.27 -12.88 7.17
C SER A 233 -9.14 -13.61 6.16
N ASP A 234 -9.85 -14.66 6.60
CA ASP A 234 -10.69 -15.48 5.74
C ASP A 234 -12.01 -14.78 5.37
N ASN A 235 -11.91 -13.77 4.50
CA ASN A 235 -13.04 -12.93 4.12
C ASN A 235 -13.06 -12.58 2.62
N ILE A 236 -14.14 -11.93 2.17
CA ILE A 236 -14.35 -11.56 0.78
C ILE A 236 -13.42 -10.42 0.33
N TRP A 237 -13.17 -9.43 1.18
CA TRP A 237 -12.29 -8.31 0.81
C TRP A 237 -10.83 -8.73 0.61
N CYS A 238 -10.31 -9.68 1.40
CA CYS A 238 -9.00 -10.29 1.16
C CYS A 238 -8.94 -10.92 -0.25
N ARG A 239 -9.95 -11.73 -0.60
CA ARG A 239 -10.01 -12.39 -1.92
C ARG A 239 -10.21 -11.40 -3.06
N ALA A 240 -10.98 -10.33 -2.85
CA ALA A 240 -11.16 -9.26 -3.82
C ALA A 240 -9.86 -8.49 -4.08
N LEU A 241 -8.99 -8.35 -3.07
CA LEU A 241 -7.65 -7.81 -3.25
C LEU A 241 -6.80 -8.77 -4.10
N HIS A 242 -6.76 -10.05 -3.76
CA HIS A 242 -5.94 -11.01 -4.50
C HIS A 242 -6.40 -11.28 -5.92
N VAL A 243 -7.70 -11.25 -6.22
CA VAL A 243 -8.19 -11.43 -7.60
C VAL A 243 -7.66 -10.33 -8.53
N ARG A 244 -7.44 -9.12 -8.01
CA ARG A 244 -6.85 -8.00 -8.75
C ARG A 244 -5.38 -8.24 -9.10
N LEU A 245 -4.66 -9.03 -8.31
CA LEU A 245 -3.25 -9.35 -8.53
C LEU A 245 -3.03 -10.56 -9.45
N THR A 246 -4.08 -11.36 -9.71
CA THR A 246 -4.00 -12.53 -10.62
C THR A 246 -3.48 -12.23 -12.03
N PRO A 247 -3.66 -11.03 -12.65
CA PRO A 247 -3.03 -10.74 -13.94
C PRO A 247 -1.51 -10.58 -13.89
N ILE A 248 -0.91 -10.39 -12.70
CA ILE A 248 0.52 -10.18 -12.50
C ILE A 248 1.20 -11.52 -12.23
N ARG A 249 0.80 -12.21 -11.14
CA ARG A 249 1.33 -13.52 -10.71
C ARG A 249 0.19 -14.52 -10.44
N PRO A 250 -0.45 -15.08 -11.49
CA PRO A 250 -1.61 -15.96 -11.32
C PRO A 250 -1.28 -17.24 -10.54
N ASP A 251 -0.06 -17.77 -10.68
CA ASP A 251 0.45 -18.94 -9.95
C ASP A 251 0.56 -18.73 -8.44
N VAL A 252 0.54 -17.48 -7.97
CA VAL A 252 0.58 -17.12 -6.55
C VAL A 252 -0.81 -16.70 -6.07
N HIS A 253 -1.46 -15.76 -6.76
CA HIS A 253 -2.69 -15.16 -6.24
C HIS A 253 -3.95 -15.98 -6.48
N CYS A 254 -3.96 -16.90 -7.45
CA CYS A 254 -5.15 -17.70 -7.68
C CYS A 254 -5.48 -18.58 -6.46
N ASP A 255 -4.49 -19.19 -5.82
CA ASP A 255 -4.72 -19.98 -4.61
C ASP A 255 -5.35 -19.17 -3.48
N HIS A 256 -5.02 -17.88 -3.40
CA HIS A 256 -5.55 -16.99 -2.36
C HIS A 256 -7.04 -16.67 -2.53
N VAL A 257 -7.59 -16.79 -3.75
CA VAL A 257 -9.02 -16.53 -4.03
C VAL A 257 -9.91 -17.78 -3.95
N GLY A 258 -9.30 -18.95 -3.74
CA GLY A 258 -10.00 -20.22 -3.56
C GLY A 258 -10.68 -20.36 -2.19
N LEU A 259 -11.34 -21.51 -1.98
CA LEU A 259 -12.07 -21.81 -0.74
C LEU A 259 -11.15 -21.79 0.49
N GLY A 260 -9.96 -22.37 0.37
CA GLY A 260 -8.96 -22.45 1.44
C GLY A 260 -8.15 -21.16 1.64
N GLY A 261 -8.26 -20.18 0.74
CA GLY A 261 -7.56 -18.90 0.85
C GLY A 261 -6.04 -18.97 0.66
N GLY A 262 -5.49 -20.11 0.24
CA GLY A 262 -4.08 -20.30 -0.12
C GLY A 262 -3.08 -19.89 0.96
N GLY A 263 -3.47 -19.89 2.24
CA GLY A 263 -2.65 -19.43 3.35
C GLY A 263 -2.51 -17.90 3.48
N LYS A 264 -3.02 -17.09 2.53
CA LYS A 264 -3.05 -15.62 2.65
C LYS A 264 -4.40 -15.07 3.09
N CYS A 265 -5.52 -15.63 2.63
CA CYS A 265 -6.86 -15.27 3.09
C CYS A 265 -7.38 -16.28 4.11
N VAL A 266 -6.71 -16.36 5.26
CA VAL A 266 -7.00 -17.31 6.33
C VAL A 266 -7.06 -16.59 7.67
N ASP A 267 -7.92 -17.04 8.58
CA ASP A 267 -7.96 -16.45 9.92
C ASP A 267 -6.68 -16.75 10.68
N VAL A 268 -6.03 -15.70 11.18
CA VAL A 268 -4.82 -15.77 11.98
C VAL A 268 -5.09 -15.27 13.41
N PRO A 269 -4.50 -15.88 14.45
CA PRO A 269 -4.59 -15.36 15.80
C PRO A 269 -4.02 -13.94 15.87
N TYR A 270 -4.65 -13.09 16.70
CA TYR A 270 -4.28 -11.68 16.81
C TYR A 270 -2.80 -11.46 17.16
N ASN A 271 -2.24 -12.23 18.08
CA ASN A 271 -0.84 -12.04 18.47
C ASN A 271 0.12 -12.43 17.33
N ASP A 272 -0.20 -13.52 16.63
CA ASP A 272 0.60 -14.05 15.53
C ASP A 272 0.61 -13.06 14.36
N ALA A 273 -0.54 -12.47 14.05
CA ALA A 273 -0.67 -11.55 12.94
C ALA A 273 0.11 -10.25 13.19
N TYR A 274 -0.06 -9.63 14.36
CA TYR A 274 0.38 -8.25 14.59
C TYR A 274 1.68 -8.11 15.39
N PHE A 275 2.13 -9.14 16.11
CA PHE A 275 3.23 -9.02 17.09
C PHE A 275 4.30 -10.12 17.00
N ASP A 276 4.15 -11.08 16.08
CA ASP A 276 5.13 -12.13 15.86
C ASP A 276 6.23 -11.67 14.91
N ASP A 277 7.08 -10.78 15.40
CA ASP A 277 8.25 -10.28 14.68
C ASP A 277 9.28 -11.39 14.41
N GLU A 278 9.34 -12.41 15.25
CA GLU A 278 10.29 -13.53 15.06
C GLU A 278 9.95 -14.30 13.78
N SER A 279 8.66 -14.57 13.54
CA SER A 279 8.20 -15.24 12.32
C SER A 279 8.44 -14.42 11.04
N VAL A 280 8.29 -13.09 11.11
CA VAL A 280 8.36 -12.21 9.94
C VAL A 280 9.78 -11.72 9.66
N PHE A 281 10.47 -11.29 10.72
CA PHE A 281 11.76 -10.61 10.63
C PHE A 281 12.94 -11.48 11.06
N GLY A 282 12.69 -12.65 11.67
CA GLY A 282 13.74 -13.51 12.21
C GLY A 282 14.47 -12.93 13.43
N GLU A 283 13.87 -11.93 14.10
CA GLU A 283 14.41 -11.22 15.25
C GLU A 283 13.37 -11.15 16.38
N PRO A 284 13.79 -11.08 17.67
CA PRO A 284 12.85 -11.00 18.78
C PRO A 284 11.90 -9.80 18.66
N SER A 285 10.66 -9.97 19.14
CA SER A 285 9.65 -8.92 19.10
C SER A 285 10.11 -7.60 19.73
N GLY A 286 9.99 -6.53 18.95
CA GLY A 286 10.40 -5.19 19.33
C GLY A 286 11.89 -4.87 19.19
N GLU A 287 12.72 -5.79 18.69
CA GLU A 287 14.16 -5.55 18.47
C GLU A 287 14.49 -5.18 17.02
N THR A 288 13.62 -5.50 16.06
CA THR A 288 13.87 -5.36 14.62
C THR A 288 14.21 -3.93 14.18
N PHE A 289 13.47 -2.94 14.69
CA PHE A 289 13.60 -1.54 14.29
C PHE A 289 14.26 -0.69 15.37
N VAL A 290 15.29 -1.26 16.01
CA VAL A 290 16.11 -0.61 17.03
C VAL A 290 17.54 -0.43 16.52
N CYS A 291 18.14 0.72 16.83
CA CYS A 291 19.52 0.99 16.48
C CYS A 291 20.49 0.03 17.16
N PRO A 292 21.54 -0.45 16.47
CA PRO A 292 22.52 -1.35 17.07
C PRO A 292 23.14 -0.77 18.35
N GLY A 293 23.38 -1.63 19.33
CA GLY A 293 24.03 -1.26 20.59
C GLY A 293 23.14 -0.59 21.64
N ILE A 294 21.82 -0.48 21.39
CA ILE A 294 20.82 -0.13 22.40
C ILE A 294 20.30 -1.41 23.06
N ASP A 295 20.48 -1.55 24.37
CA ASP A 295 19.99 -2.68 25.15
C ASP A 295 18.49 -2.50 25.44
N VAL A 296 17.65 -3.21 24.70
CA VAL A 296 16.18 -3.22 24.84
C VAL A 296 15.74 -4.40 25.70
N THR A 297 16.31 -4.56 26.90
CA THR A 297 15.71 -5.43 27.91
C THR A 297 14.36 -4.85 28.34
N PHE A 298 13.28 -5.45 27.85
CA PHE A 298 11.92 -5.22 28.34
C PHE A 298 11.87 -5.59 29.85
N VAL A 299 11.58 -4.60 30.70
CA VAL A 299 11.32 -4.80 32.14
C VAL A 299 9.86 -5.16 32.37
#